data_AF-A0A7W0NT78-F1
#
_entry.id   AF-A0A7W0NT78-F1
#
_cell.length_a   1.000
_cell.length_b   1.000
_cell.length_c   1.000
_cell.angle_alpha   90.00
_cell.angle_beta   90.00
_cell.angle_gamma   90.00
#
_symmetry.space_group_name_H-M   'P 1'
#
loop_
_entity.id
_entity.type
_entity.pdbx_description
1 polymer ?
#
loop_
_entity_poly.entity_id
_entity_poly.type
_entity_poly.pdbx_seq_one_letter_code
_entity_poly.pdbx_strand_id
1 'polypeptide(L)'
;MSFAIESENPVVKAVIEGTAPRPARLAAARGVLPLPQLDLIEVLVAFATSDDGELAGHARETIRTQDTETLNGLVRSESISIPVLNYLASFGEMPREIQESIISNVRTPVETVVKVAAESKSSEVIDAISLNQQLLVQAPAVIDAILKNPNRSADADRRATETKREFFEKERGQQQIANELRAQGKEAAAEFIENAQFDGLGISGDDALFLAEHIVIPDSETDDSWLGLDYLEEIYEETPEQRQAIVNKILGELRSEEIDMPGERISIINRIMKMGMKDRMRLAMKGDREARNILIRDPNRIVAQAVMNNPRITEQEIEKIASMRTVSEDLLRQIAISRHWSRCYQIVHSLAKNPRTPIANVLNILSRLQLKDLSLLSKNRNISDAIRRQALRLSQMRSGR
;
A
#
# COMPACT_ATOMS: atom_id res chain seq x y z
N MET A 1 -34.42 -2.16 -26.98
CA MET A 1 -34.13 -2.41 -25.55
C MET A 1 -35.34 -1.94 -24.77
N SER A 2 -35.85 -2.75 -23.84
CA SER A 2 -36.97 -2.34 -22.98
C SER A 2 -36.52 -1.19 -22.06
N PHE A 3 -37.22 -0.06 -22.11
CA PHE A 3 -37.03 1.03 -21.15
C PHE A 3 -37.43 0.54 -19.74
N ALA A 4 -36.53 0.65 -18.76
CA ALA A 4 -36.83 0.26 -17.39
C ALA A 4 -37.64 1.37 -16.71
N ILE A 5 -38.82 1.03 -16.18
CA ILE A 5 -39.68 1.99 -15.48
C ILE A 5 -39.30 1.98 -14.00
N GLU A 6 -38.86 3.13 -13.48
CA GLU A 6 -38.51 3.32 -12.07
C GLU A 6 -39.61 4.03 -11.28
N SER A 7 -40.49 4.79 -11.94
CA SER A 7 -41.60 5.45 -11.27
C SER A 7 -42.55 4.45 -10.58
N GLU A 8 -42.93 4.77 -9.34
CA GLU A 8 -43.93 4.03 -8.56
C GLU A 8 -45.38 4.37 -8.99
N ASN A 9 -45.56 5.42 -9.80
CA ASN A 9 -46.88 5.89 -10.20
C ASN A 9 -47.55 4.91 -11.18
N PRO A 10 -48.73 4.35 -10.85
CA PRO A 10 -49.41 3.38 -11.70
C PRO A 10 -49.82 3.97 -13.06
N VAL A 11 -50.02 5.30 -13.13
CA VAL A 11 -50.35 5.99 -14.37
C VAL A 11 -49.15 5.98 -15.34
N VAL A 12 -47.93 6.15 -14.84
CA VAL A 12 -46.70 6.10 -15.64
C VAL A 12 -46.54 4.71 -16.26
N LYS A 13 -46.69 3.66 -15.45
CA LYS A 13 -46.66 2.26 -15.92
C LYS A 13 -47.69 2.01 -17.00
N ALA A 14 -48.95 2.40 -16.77
CA ALA A 14 -50.02 2.20 -17.73
C ALA A 14 -49.78 2.92 -19.08
N VAL A 15 -49.18 4.11 -19.03
CA VAL A 15 -48.89 4.93 -20.20
C VAL A 15 -47.72 4.35 -21.01
N ILE A 16 -46.64 3.92 -20.35
CA ILE A 16 -45.44 3.35 -21.00
C ILE A 16 -45.71 1.93 -21.53
N GLU A 17 -46.37 1.07 -20.76
CA GLU A 17 -46.68 -0.32 -21.15
C GLU A 17 -47.79 -0.41 -22.20
N GLY A 18 -48.45 0.71 -22.52
CA GLY A 18 -49.44 0.79 -23.58
C GLY A 18 -50.84 0.31 -23.21
N THR A 19 -51.11 0.06 -21.92
CA THR A 19 -52.45 -0.28 -21.41
C THR A 19 -53.38 0.95 -21.37
N ALA A 20 -52.82 2.17 -21.33
CA ALA A 20 -53.58 3.40 -21.37
C ALA A 20 -54.12 3.73 -22.79
N PRO A 21 -55.31 4.38 -22.89
CA PRO A 21 -55.88 4.81 -24.16
C PRO A 21 -54.94 5.70 -24.98
N ARG A 22 -54.99 5.58 -26.33
CA ARG A 22 -54.15 6.38 -27.25
C ARG A 22 -54.20 7.90 -26.99
N PRO A 23 -55.36 8.52 -26.71
CA PRO A 23 -55.41 9.95 -26.40
C PRO A 23 -54.60 10.34 -25.15
N ALA A 24 -54.59 9.49 -24.12
CA ALA A 24 -53.83 9.74 -22.90
C ALA A 24 -52.32 9.65 -23.14
N ARG A 25 -51.88 8.69 -23.96
CA ARG A 25 -50.47 8.55 -24.37
C ARG A 25 -50.00 9.74 -25.22
N LEU A 26 -50.84 10.22 -26.15
CA LEU A 26 -50.56 11.44 -26.92
C LEU A 26 -50.50 12.69 -26.05
N ALA A 27 -51.40 12.82 -25.06
CA ALA A 27 -51.38 13.93 -24.11
C ALA A 27 -50.10 13.93 -23.25
N ALA A 28 -49.64 12.75 -22.82
CA ALA A 28 -48.38 12.59 -22.11
C ALA A 28 -47.16 12.91 -22.99
N ALA A 29 -47.14 12.46 -24.25
CA ALA A 29 -46.06 12.77 -25.20
C ALA A 29 -45.94 14.27 -25.52
N ARG A 30 -47.01 15.05 -25.32
CA ARG A 30 -47.04 16.51 -25.47
C ARG A 30 -46.80 17.27 -24.15
N GLY A 31 -46.55 16.57 -23.04
CA GLY A 31 -46.33 17.18 -21.73
C GLY A 31 -47.57 17.77 -21.05
N VAL A 32 -48.79 17.46 -21.52
CA VAL A 32 -50.05 18.06 -21.03
C VAL A 32 -50.68 17.22 -19.90
N LEU A 33 -50.23 15.98 -19.70
CA LEU A 33 -50.76 15.10 -18.68
C LEU A 33 -50.37 15.60 -17.27
N PRO A 34 -51.31 15.77 -16.32
CA PRO A 34 -51.03 16.32 -14.99
C PRO A 34 -50.35 15.28 -14.09
N LEU A 35 -49.04 15.12 -14.29
CA LEU A 35 -48.16 14.27 -13.48
C LEU A 35 -47.10 15.12 -12.76
N PRO A 36 -46.52 14.60 -11.66
CA PRO A 36 -45.28 15.16 -11.11
C PRO A 36 -44.20 15.26 -12.20
N GLN A 37 -43.36 16.30 -12.15
CA GLN A 37 -42.39 16.56 -13.20
C GLN A 37 -41.38 15.41 -13.41
N LEU A 38 -40.98 14.72 -12.33
CA LEU A 38 -40.10 13.54 -12.38
C LEU A 38 -40.75 12.35 -13.11
N ASP A 39 -42.03 12.11 -12.86
CA ASP A 39 -42.81 11.08 -13.55
C ASP A 39 -43.02 11.43 -15.02
N LEU A 40 -43.29 12.71 -15.30
CA LEU A 40 -43.52 13.19 -16.66
C LEU A 40 -42.28 13.07 -17.54
N ILE A 41 -41.10 13.47 -17.03
CA ILE A 41 -39.85 13.37 -17.81
C ILE A 41 -39.48 11.91 -18.10
N GLU A 42 -39.76 10.99 -17.17
CA GLU A 42 -39.57 9.55 -17.40
C GLU A 42 -40.46 9.03 -18.53
N VAL A 43 -41.74 9.40 -18.55
CA VAL A 43 -42.66 9.04 -19.64
C VAL A 43 -42.20 9.62 -20.98
N LEU A 44 -41.78 10.89 -20.98
CA LEU A 44 -41.28 11.55 -22.20
C LEU A 44 -40.06 10.83 -22.75
N VAL A 45 -39.09 10.47 -21.91
CA VAL A 45 -37.90 9.73 -22.37
C VAL A 45 -38.26 8.32 -22.86
N ALA A 46 -39.16 7.62 -22.16
CA ALA A 46 -39.64 6.31 -22.60
C ALA A 46 -40.25 6.39 -24.02
N PHE A 47 -41.08 7.40 -24.28
CA PHE A 47 -41.65 7.63 -25.61
C PHE A 47 -40.62 8.07 -26.65
N ALA A 48 -39.67 8.93 -26.27
CA ALA A 48 -38.63 9.40 -27.18
C ALA A 48 -37.71 8.27 -27.70
N THR A 49 -37.62 7.16 -26.96
CA THR A 49 -36.87 5.96 -27.33
C THR A 49 -37.73 4.83 -27.90
N SER A 50 -39.05 5.01 -27.99
CA SER A 50 -39.99 4.02 -28.49
C SER A 50 -40.02 3.94 -30.04
N ASP A 51 -40.51 2.81 -30.56
CA ASP A 51 -40.65 2.57 -32.01
C ASP A 51 -41.82 3.34 -32.65
N ASP A 52 -42.66 4.00 -31.85
CA ASP A 52 -43.79 4.79 -32.33
C ASP A 52 -43.33 6.19 -32.75
N GLY A 53 -43.19 6.41 -34.05
CA GLY A 53 -42.67 7.66 -34.60
C GLY A 53 -43.48 8.91 -34.23
N GLU A 54 -44.79 8.77 -33.98
CA GLU A 54 -45.66 9.91 -33.60
C GLU A 54 -45.41 10.30 -32.13
N LEU A 55 -45.41 9.32 -31.23
CA LEU A 55 -45.14 9.55 -29.81
C LEU A 55 -43.69 10.01 -29.59
N ALA A 56 -42.73 9.37 -30.26
CA ALA A 56 -41.32 9.72 -30.17
C ALA A 56 -41.06 11.14 -30.68
N GLY A 57 -41.71 11.55 -31.78
CA GLY A 57 -41.60 12.90 -32.33
C GLY A 57 -42.06 13.96 -31.33
N HIS A 58 -43.29 13.83 -30.81
CA HIS A 58 -43.84 14.76 -29.83
C HIS A 58 -43.04 14.78 -28.52
N ALA A 59 -42.58 13.63 -28.03
CA ALA A 59 -41.82 13.56 -26.79
C ALA A 59 -40.45 14.26 -26.92
N ARG A 60 -39.74 14.06 -28.05
CA ARG A 60 -38.46 14.74 -28.32
C ARG A 60 -38.63 16.26 -28.44
N GLU A 61 -39.69 16.70 -29.11
CA GLU A 61 -40.03 18.13 -29.22
C GLU A 61 -40.35 18.73 -27.85
N THR A 62 -41.12 18.01 -27.03
CA THR A 62 -41.45 18.43 -25.67
C THR A 62 -40.20 18.52 -24.78
N ILE A 63 -39.31 17.52 -24.80
CA ILE A 63 -38.05 17.56 -24.04
C ILE A 63 -37.18 18.74 -24.46
N ARG A 64 -37.10 19.05 -25.77
CA ARG A 64 -36.29 20.16 -26.30
C ARG A 64 -36.81 21.54 -25.92
N THR A 65 -38.12 21.66 -25.70
CA THR A 65 -38.78 22.94 -25.39
C THR A 65 -38.93 23.21 -23.90
N GLN A 66 -38.56 22.24 -23.04
CA GLN A 66 -38.49 22.45 -21.59
C GLN A 66 -37.47 23.54 -21.24
N ASP A 67 -37.78 24.32 -20.20
CA ASP A 67 -36.87 25.33 -19.71
C ASP A 67 -35.67 24.71 -18.99
N THR A 68 -34.50 25.35 -19.15
CA THR A 68 -33.23 24.85 -18.65
C THR A 68 -33.20 24.79 -17.11
N GLU A 69 -33.90 25.70 -16.44
CA GLU A 69 -33.93 25.76 -14.96
C GLU A 69 -34.70 24.58 -14.36
N THR A 70 -35.88 24.26 -14.91
CA THR A 70 -36.69 23.11 -14.51
C THR A 70 -35.95 21.81 -14.82
N LEU A 71 -35.37 21.65 -16.01
CA LEU A 71 -34.58 20.46 -16.34
C LEU A 71 -33.38 20.27 -15.41
N ASN A 72 -32.67 21.36 -15.08
CA ASN A 72 -31.55 21.31 -14.15
C ASN A 72 -32.01 20.91 -12.73
N GLY A 73 -33.14 21.46 -12.27
CA GLY A 73 -33.76 21.07 -11.00
C GLY A 73 -34.12 19.59 -10.94
N LEU A 74 -34.66 19.02 -12.03
CA LEU A 74 -34.97 17.60 -12.13
C LEU A 74 -33.71 16.74 -12.11
N VAL A 75 -32.71 17.11 -12.90
CA VAL A 75 -31.43 16.39 -13.00
C VAL A 75 -30.67 16.38 -11.69
N ARG A 76 -30.80 17.39 -10.84
CA ARG A 76 -30.17 17.42 -9.50
C ARG A 76 -30.89 16.58 -8.46
N SER A 77 -32.12 16.13 -8.75
CA SER A 77 -32.88 15.33 -7.81
C SER A 77 -32.26 13.95 -7.60
N GLU A 78 -32.27 13.47 -6.36
CA GLU A 78 -31.87 12.10 -6.02
C GLU A 78 -32.93 11.06 -6.44
N SER A 79 -34.13 11.50 -6.81
CA SER A 79 -35.21 10.61 -7.26
C SER A 79 -35.34 10.50 -8.78
N ILE A 80 -34.48 11.18 -9.56
CA ILE A 80 -34.50 11.07 -11.03
C ILE A 80 -34.16 9.64 -11.48
N SER A 81 -34.83 9.16 -12.52
CA SER A 81 -34.61 7.82 -13.04
C SER A 81 -33.34 7.70 -13.87
N ILE A 82 -32.64 6.57 -13.76
CA ILE A 82 -31.38 6.32 -14.48
C ILE A 82 -31.56 6.39 -16.01
N PRO A 83 -32.63 5.82 -16.60
CA PRO A 83 -32.84 5.92 -18.05
C PRO A 83 -32.99 7.37 -18.55
N VAL A 84 -33.54 8.27 -17.73
CA VAL A 84 -33.64 9.69 -18.06
C VAL A 84 -32.25 10.33 -18.11
N LEU A 85 -31.41 10.11 -17.09
CA LEU A 85 -30.03 10.61 -17.08
C LEU A 85 -29.24 10.10 -18.30
N ASN A 86 -29.37 8.81 -18.62
CA ASN A 86 -28.70 8.20 -19.76
C ASN A 86 -29.15 8.81 -21.09
N TYR A 87 -30.45 9.03 -21.25
CA TYR A 87 -31.00 9.65 -22.45
C TYR A 87 -30.53 11.09 -22.60
N LEU A 88 -30.67 11.90 -21.55
CA LEU A 88 -30.27 13.31 -21.56
C LEU A 88 -28.77 13.49 -21.82
N ALA A 89 -27.92 12.59 -21.29
CA ALA A 89 -26.49 12.59 -21.56
C ALA A 89 -26.16 12.33 -23.04
N SER A 90 -26.94 11.49 -23.72
CA SER A 90 -26.78 11.18 -25.16
C SER A 90 -27.49 12.17 -26.09
N PHE A 91 -28.30 13.08 -25.54
CA PHE A 91 -29.08 14.04 -26.31
C PHE A 91 -28.19 15.20 -26.73
N GLY A 92 -27.75 15.17 -28.00
CA GLY A 92 -26.57 15.86 -28.53
C GLY A 92 -26.51 17.41 -28.52
N GLU A 93 -27.41 18.10 -27.82
CA GLU A 93 -27.42 19.57 -27.71
C GLU A 93 -27.99 20.04 -26.35
N MET A 94 -27.60 19.40 -25.25
CA MET A 94 -27.95 19.90 -23.92
C MET A 94 -27.01 21.06 -23.51
N PRO A 95 -27.55 22.12 -22.88
CA PRO A 95 -26.75 23.18 -22.25
C PRO A 95 -25.70 22.61 -21.30
N ARG A 96 -24.57 23.32 -21.21
CA ARG A 96 -23.43 22.93 -20.37
C ARG A 96 -23.85 22.70 -18.92
N GLU A 97 -24.69 23.57 -18.35
CA GLU A 97 -25.10 23.46 -16.95
C GLU A 97 -25.84 22.16 -16.64
N ILE A 98 -26.61 21.65 -17.62
CA ILE A 98 -27.32 20.38 -17.50
C ILE A 98 -26.32 19.22 -17.57
N GLN A 99 -25.35 19.25 -18.50
CA GLN A 99 -24.34 18.20 -18.62
C GLN A 99 -23.49 18.08 -17.34
N GLU A 100 -23.05 19.20 -16.76
CA GLU A 100 -22.33 19.22 -15.48
C GLU A 100 -23.20 18.67 -14.33
N SER A 101 -24.50 18.97 -14.34
CA SER A 101 -25.44 18.47 -13.33
C SER A 101 -25.71 16.97 -13.47
N ILE A 102 -25.70 16.44 -14.70
CA ILE A 102 -25.76 14.98 -14.93
C ILE A 102 -24.49 14.32 -14.36
N ILE A 103 -23.30 14.82 -14.69
CA ILE A 103 -22.03 14.22 -14.23
C ILE A 103 -21.90 14.25 -12.70
N SER A 104 -22.41 15.31 -12.06
CA SER A 104 -22.33 15.49 -10.60
C SER A 104 -23.43 14.76 -9.83
N ASN A 105 -24.46 14.21 -10.50
CA ASN A 105 -25.49 13.44 -9.82
C ASN A 105 -24.98 12.04 -9.41
N VAL A 106 -25.20 11.68 -8.14
CA VAL A 106 -24.80 10.40 -7.53
C VAL A 106 -25.42 9.18 -8.24
N ARG A 107 -26.61 9.33 -8.84
CA ARG A 107 -27.32 8.27 -9.57
C ARG A 107 -26.85 8.08 -11.00
N THR A 108 -26.00 8.96 -11.52
CA THR A 108 -25.50 8.85 -12.88
C THR A 108 -24.58 7.63 -13.00
N PRO A 109 -24.92 6.64 -13.86
CA PRO A 109 -24.07 5.47 -14.03
C PRO A 109 -22.71 5.84 -14.60
N VAL A 110 -21.68 5.12 -14.16
CA VAL A 110 -20.31 5.27 -14.66
C VAL A 110 -20.25 5.16 -16.18
N GLU A 111 -20.99 4.21 -16.78
CA GLU A 111 -21.07 4.02 -18.24
C GLU A 111 -21.53 5.28 -18.98
N THR A 112 -22.43 6.05 -18.36
CA THR A 112 -22.93 7.30 -18.91
C THR A 112 -21.88 8.39 -18.82
N VAL A 113 -21.15 8.46 -17.70
CA VAL A 113 -20.02 9.39 -17.58
C VAL A 113 -18.91 9.06 -18.57
N VAL A 114 -18.62 7.78 -18.82
CA VAL A 114 -17.65 7.33 -19.85
C VAL A 114 -18.08 7.81 -21.23
N LYS A 115 -19.36 7.65 -21.59
CA LYS A 115 -19.90 8.14 -22.87
C LYS A 115 -19.77 9.66 -22.99
N VAL A 116 -20.16 10.41 -21.95
CA VAL A 116 -20.03 11.87 -21.94
C VAL A 116 -18.56 12.27 -22.07
N ALA A 117 -17.65 11.63 -21.35
CA ALA A 117 -16.22 11.88 -21.44
C ALA A 117 -15.66 11.60 -22.84
N ALA A 118 -16.17 10.60 -23.55
CA ALA A 118 -15.71 10.22 -24.89
C ALA A 118 -16.29 11.10 -26.01
N GLU A 119 -17.55 11.52 -25.89
CA GLU A 119 -18.32 12.17 -26.97
C GLU A 119 -18.48 13.68 -26.80
N SER A 120 -18.25 14.22 -25.59
CA SER A 120 -18.42 15.65 -25.33
C SER A 120 -17.52 16.51 -26.22
N LYS A 121 -18.10 17.60 -26.72
CA LYS A 121 -17.42 18.64 -27.49
C LYS A 121 -16.95 19.81 -26.63
N SER A 122 -17.43 19.93 -25.39
CA SER A 122 -17.03 20.98 -24.45
C SER A 122 -15.86 20.47 -23.60
N SER A 123 -14.75 21.21 -23.65
CA SER A 123 -13.57 20.93 -22.82
C SER A 123 -13.88 21.11 -21.33
N GLU A 124 -14.75 22.06 -20.98
CA GLU A 124 -15.11 22.35 -19.60
C GLU A 124 -15.90 21.21 -18.94
N VAL A 125 -16.74 20.52 -19.72
CA VAL A 125 -17.45 19.32 -19.24
C VAL A 125 -16.46 18.18 -18.97
N ILE A 126 -15.45 18.01 -19.83
CA ILE A 126 -14.38 17.02 -19.62
C ILE A 126 -13.54 17.41 -18.38
N ASP A 127 -13.27 18.70 -18.19
CA ASP A 127 -12.60 19.22 -17.00
C ASP A 127 -13.37 18.89 -15.73
N ALA A 128 -14.69 19.10 -15.72
CA ALA A 128 -15.56 18.77 -14.60
C ALA A 128 -15.49 17.27 -14.23
N ILE A 129 -15.44 16.38 -15.22
CA ILE A 129 -15.23 14.94 -14.97
C ILE A 129 -13.84 14.69 -14.36
N SER A 130 -12.80 15.33 -14.91
CA SER A 130 -11.41 15.15 -14.44
C SER A 130 -11.17 15.64 -13.01
N LEU A 131 -12.00 16.55 -12.50
CA LEU A 131 -11.92 17.07 -11.13
C LEU A 131 -12.36 16.04 -10.08
N ASN A 132 -13.18 15.06 -10.47
CA ASN A 132 -13.63 14.02 -9.55
C ASN A 132 -12.60 12.88 -9.47
N GLN A 133 -11.59 13.07 -8.62
CA GLN A 133 -10.52 12.07 -8.44
C GLN A 133 -11.06 10.71 -7.97
N GLN A 134 -12.08 10.69 -7.11
CA GLN A 134 -12.68 9.44 -6.63
C GLN A 134 -13.27 8.64 -7.79
N LEU A 135 -13.96 9.29 -8.73
CA LEU A 135 -14.47 8.65 -9.93
C LEU A 135 -13.34 8.08 -10.81
N LEU A 136 -12.26 8.83 -11.02
CA LEU A 136 -11.13 8.37 -11.84
C LEU A 136 -10.45 7.14 -11.23
N VAL A 137 -10.31 7.08 -9.91
CA VAL A 137 -9.74 5.94 -9.18
C VAL A 137 -10.69 4.73 -9.21
N GLN A 138 -12.00 4.94 -9.11
CA GLN A 138 -12.97 3.84 -9.11
C GLN A 138 -13.26 3.29 -10.52
N ALA A 139 -13.16 4.14 -11.55
CA ALA A 139 -13.56 3.83 -12.91
C ALA A 139 -12.46 4.17 -13.94
N PRO A 140 -11.50 3.26 -14.19
CA PRO A 140 -10.40 3.49 -15.13
C PRO A 140 -10.87 3.77 -16.57
N ALA A 141 -12.05 3.25 -16.95
CA ALA A 141 -12.64 3.50 -18.26
C ALA A 141 -12.90 5.00 -18.51
N VAL A 142 -13.15 5.79 -17.46
CA VAL A 142 -13.35 7.24 -17.56
C VAL A 142 -12.02 7.92 -17.92
N ILE A 143 -10.91 7.51 -17.31
CA ILE A 143 -9.56 8.00 -17.64
C ILE A 143 -9.27 7.76 -19.13
N ASP A 144 -9.48 6.52 -19.60
CA ASP A 144 -9.20 6.18 -21.00
C ASP A 144 -10.11 6.93 -21.97
N ALA A 145 -11.36 7.21 -21.59
CA ALA A 145 -12.28 8.04 -22.38
C ALA A 145 -11.81 9.49 -22.48
N ILE A 146 -11.40 10.10 -21.35
CA ILE A 146 -10.84 11.46 -21.33
C ILE A 146 -9.62 11.54 -22.24
N LEU A 147 -8.65 10.62 -22.09
CA LEU A 147 -7.39 10.65 -22.85
C LEU A 147 -7.57 10.41 -24.36
N LYS A 148 -8.64 9.72 -24.77
CA LYS A 148 -8.98 9.51 -26.19
C LYS A 148 -9.77 10.68 -26.78
N ASN A 149 -10.42 11.50 -25.98
CA ASN A 149 -11.23 12.60 -26.48
C ASN A 149 -10.33 13.71 -27.09
N PRO A 150 -10.56 14.13 -28.35
CA PRO A 150 -9.78 15.19 -28.98
C PRO A 150 -10.04 16.60 -28.39
N ASN A 151 -11.15 16.81 -27.68
CA ASN A 151 -11.53 18.11 -27.10
C ASN A 151 -11.10 18.27 -25.64
N ARG A 152 -10.29 17.35 -25.10
CA ARG A 152 -9.81 17.45 -23.71
C ARG A 152 -8.89 18.65 -23.53
N SER A 153 -8.98 19.29 -22.37
CA SER A 153 -8.04 20.36 -21.99
C SER A 153 -6.69 19.78 -21.55
N ALA A 154 -5.66 20.63 -21.45
CA ALA A 154 -4.37 20.25 -20.88
C ALA A 154 -4.47 19.85 -19.40
N ASP A 155 -5.39 20.47 -18.64
CA ASP A 155 -5.61 20.16 -17.24
C ASP A 155 -6.28 18.79 -17.06
N ALA A 156 -7.28 18.48 -17.88
CA ALA A 156 -7.92 17.16 -17.88
C ALA A 156 -6.93 16.06 -18.28
N ASP A 157 -6.10 16.29 -19.31
CA ASP A 157 -5.06 15.36 -19.74
C ASP A 157 -4.04 15.10 -18.62
N ARG A 158 -3.57 16.17 -17.96
CA ARG A 158 -2.65 16.07 -16.82
C ARG A 158 -3.24 15.25 -15.68
N ARG A 159 -4.44 15.59 -15.19
CA ARG A 159 -5.09 14.89 -14.06
C ARG A 159 -5.37 13.42 -14.38
N ALA A 160 -5.86 13.13 -15.58
CA ALA A 160 -6.13 11.76 -16.02
C ALA A 160 -4.84 10.94 -16.11
N THR A 161 -3.77 11.52 -16.67
CA THR A 161 -2.46 10.84 -16.79
C THR A 161 -1.80 10.64 -15.44
N GLU A 162 -1.79 11.65 -14.56
CA GLU A 162 -1.28 11.54 -13.20
C GLU A 162 -2.01 10.44 -12.42
N THR A 163 -3.34 10.45 -12.43
CA THR A 163 -4.15 9.43 -11.75
C THR A 163 -3.90 8.04 -12.34
N LYS A 164 -3.80 7.92 -13.67
CA LYS A 164 -3.46 6.67 -14.35
C LYS A 164 -2.13 6.10 -13.88
N ARG A 165 -1.12 6.98 -13.80
CA ARG A 165 0.25 6.62 -13.48
C ARG A 165 0.42 6.26 -12.01
N GLU A 166 -0.17 7.04 -11.12
CA GLU A 166 -0.07 6.85 -9.67
C GLU A 166 -0.82 5.63 -9.17
N PHE A 167 -2.06 5.43 -9.63
CA PHE A 167 -2.93 4.39 -9.08
C PHE A 167 -2.92 3.09 -9.89
N PHE A 168 -2.70 3.13 -11.21
CA PHE A 168 -2.84 1.93 -12.04
C PHE A 168 -1.52 1.42 -12.59
N GLU A 169 -0.63 2.29 -13.06
CA GLU A 169 0.65 1.83 -13.62
C GLU A 169 1.63 1.40 -12.53
N LYS A 170 1.69 2.09 -11.38
CA LYS A 170 2.50 1.66 -10.23
C LYS A 170 2.01 0.34 -9.66
N GLU A 171 0.70 0.20 -9.41
CA GLU A 171 0.13 -1.05 -8.88
C GLU A 171 0.27 -2.21 -9.87
N ARG A 172 -0.04 -2.02 -11.17
CA ARG A 172 0.13 -3.07 -12.17
C ARG A 172 1.60 -3.43 -12.40
N GLY A 173 2.51 -2.46 -12.33
CA GLY A 173 3.94 -2.69 -12.39
C GLY A 173 4.40 -3.58 -11.23
N GLN A 174 3.99 -3.26 -10.00
CA GLN A 174 4.28 -4.09 -8.82
C GLN A 174 3.69 -5.49 -8.93
N GLN A 175 2.42 -5.61 -9.36
CA GLN A 175 1.77 -6.91 -9.55
C GLN A 175 2.43 -7.74 -10.66
N GLN A 176 2.84 -7.11 -11.76
CA GLN A 176 3.51 -7.79 -12.86
C GLN A 176 4.89 -8.30 -12.41
N ILE A 177 5.65 -7.49 -11.68
CA ILE A 177 6.93 -7.88 -11.08
C ILE A 177 6.74 -9.01 -10.08
N ALA A 178 5.74 -8.92 -9.19
CA ALA A 178 5.44 -9.96 -8.22
C ALA A 178 5.06 -11.28 -8.90
N ASN A 179 4.25 -11.23 -9.96
CA ASN A 179 3.89 -12.41 -10.75
C ASN A 179 5.09 -13.03 -11.47
N GLU A 180 6.02 -12.21 -11.98
CA GLU A 180 7.27 -12.70 -12.56
C GLU A 180 8.18 -13.35 -11.51
N LEU A 181 8.30 -12.76 -10.32
CA LEU A 181 9.05 -13.33 -9.20
C LEU A 181 8.46 -14.67 -8.74
N ARG A 182 7.12 -14.79 -8.68
CA ARG A 182 6.44 -16.08 -8.43
C ARG A 182 6.75 -17.10 -9.50
N ALA A 183 6.75 -16.71 -10.78
CA ALA A 183 7.09 -17.61 -11.88
C ALA A 183 8.56 -18.10 -11.80
N GLN A 184 9.46 -17.30 -11.22
CA GLN A 184 10.84 -17.68 -10.93
C GLN A 184 11.01 -18.51 -9.64
N GLY A 185 9.93 -18.80 -8.91
CA GLY A 185 9.96 -19.53 -7.63
C GLY A 185 10.41 -18.69 -6.43
N LYS A 186 10.48 -17.36 -6.57
CA LYS A 186 10.83 -16.42 -5.49
C LYS A 186 9.56 -15.88 -4.81
N GLU A 187 8.79 -16.77 -4.17
CA GLU A 187 7.49 -16.41 -3.55
C GLU A 187 7.62 -15.32 -2.46
N ALA A 188 8.62 -15.45 -1.58
CA ALA A 188 8.87 -14.49 -0.51
C ALA A 188 9.19 -13.07 -1.04
N ALA A 189 9.90 -12.99 -2.15
CA ALA A 189 10.23 -11.73 -2.82
C ALA A 189 8.97 -11.08 -3.43
N ALA A 190 8.07 -11.88 -3.99
CA ALA A 190 6.82 -11.41 -4.58
C ALA A 190 5.86 -10.85 -3.52
N GLU A 191 5.69 -11.55 -2.39
CA GLU A 191 4.88 -11.09 -1.26
C GLU A 191 5.39 -9.76 -0.71
N PHE A 192 6.71 -9.59 -0.64
CA PHE A 192 7.31 -8.33 -0.21
C PHE A 192 6.99 -7.16 -1.15
N ILE A 193 7.05 -7.36 -2.47
CA ILE A 193 6.73 -6.30 -3.44
C ILE A 193 5.26 -5.90 -3.37
N GLU A 194 4.33 -6.83 -3.11
CA GLU A 194 2.91 -6.51 -2.96
C GLU A 194 2.60 -5.77 -1.65
N ASN A 195 3.30 -6.13 -0.56
CA ASN A 195 3.05 -5.58 0.78
C ASN A 195 3.87 -4.33 1.10
N ALA A 196 4.82 -3.97 0.24
CA ALA A 196 5.61 -2.76 0.38
C ALA A 196 4.77 -1.54 -0.01
N GLN A 197 4.46 -0.71 0.98
CA GLN A 197 3.86 0.61 0.74
C GLN A 197 4.96 1.54 0.24
N PHE A 198 5.11 1.67 -1.08
CA PHE A 198 6.17 2.49 -1.70
C PHE A 198 5.91 4.00 -1.63
N ASP A 199 4.78 4.43 -1.06
CA ASP A 199 4.42 5.84 -1.00
C ASP A 199 5.36 6.62 -0.07
N GLY A 200 5.96 7.68 -0.60
CA GLY A 200 6.71 8.69 0.15
C GLY A 200 8.19 8.43 0.41
N LEU A 201 8.74 7.24 0.10
CA LEU A 201 10.12 6.89 0.46
C LEU A 201 11.17 7.07 -0.67
N GLY A 202 10.76 7.46 -1.87
CA GLY A 202 11.68 7.74 -2.98
C GLY A 202 12.55 6.54 -3.40
N ILE A 203 12.09 5.32 -3.10
CA ILE A 203 12.77 4.08 -3.49
C ILE A 203 12.43 3.84 -4.97
N SER A 204 13.46 3.76 -5.82
CA SER A 204 13.27 3.39 -7.23
C SER A 204 12.72 1.97 -7.32
N GLY A 205 11.92 1.66 -8.34
CA GLY A 205 11.45 0.29 -8.59
C GLY A 205 12.61 -0.72 -8.70
N ASP A 206 13.76 -0.26 -9.20
CA ASP A 206 14.99 -1.07 -9.28
C ASP A 206 15.59 -1.37 -7.90
N ASP A 207 15.51 -0.42 -6.96
CA ASP A 207 16.00 -0.61 -5.59
C ASP A 207 15.08 -1.60 -4.85
N ALA A 208 13.77 -1.54 -5.08
CA ALA A 208 12.80 -2.47 -4.53
C ALA A 208 13.03 -3.90 -5.04
N LEU A 209 13.26 -4.06 -6.35
CA LEU A 209 13.52 -5.37 -6.96
C LEU A 209 14.80 -5.99 -6.41
N PHE A 210 15.87 -5.19 -6.31
CA PHE A 210 17.14 -5.62 -5.75
C PHE A 210 17.00 -6.07 -4.29
N LEU A 211 16.24 -5.33 -3.47
CA LEU A 211 15.99 -5.71 -2.09
C LEU A 211 15.14 -6.98 -1.97
N ALA A 212 14.18 -7.16 -2.88
CA ALA A 212 13.35 -8.36 -2.92
C ALA A 212 14.18 -9.63 -3.19
N GLU A 213 15.30 -9.54 -3.89
CA GLU A 213 16.21 -10.69 -4.07
C GLU A 213 16.82 -11.20 -2.76
N HIS A 214 16.93 -10.33 -1.77
CA HIS A 214 17.46 -10.69 -0.46
C HIS A 214 16.40 -11.28 0.48
N ILE A 215 15.13 -11.37 0.06
CA ILE A 215 14.04 -11.90 0.88
C ILE A 215 13.83 -13.37 0.52
N VAL A 216 14.04 -14.22 1.52
CA VAL A 216 14.14 -15.67 1.31
C VAL A 216 13.07 -16.45 2.08
N ILE A 217 12.35 -15.80 2.99
CA ILE A 217 11.38 -16.43 3.88
C ILE A 217 9.99 -15.86 3.58
N PRO A 218 9.02 -16.69 3.18
CA PRO A 218 7.66 -16.24 2.90
C PRO A 218 6.92 -15.86 4.18
N ASP A 219 5.84 -15.10 4.04
CA ASP A 219 5.03 -14.59 5.15
C ASP A 219 4.46 -15.73 6.01
N SER A 220 4.17 -16.89 5.39
CA SER A 220 3.65 -18.08 6.09
C SER A 220 4.63 -18.73 7.08
N GLU A 221 5.93 -18.51 6.91
CA GLU A 221 6.98 -19.03 7.79
C GLU A 221 7.37 -18.04 8.89
N THR A 222 6.82 -16.83 8.87
CA THR A 222 7.07 -15.79 9.87
C THR A 222 5.84 -15.54 10.74
N ASP A 223 6.02 -15.60 12.06
CA ASP A 223 5.00 -15.16 13.01
C ASP A 223 5.19 -13.69 13.34
N ASP A 224 4.35 -12.82 12.79
CA ASP A 224 4.36 -11.38 13.06
C ASP A 224 3.62 -11.01 14.35
N SER A 225 3.09 -11.99 15.11
CA SER A 225 2.33 -11.74 16.34
C SER A 225 3.15 -11.07 17.46
N TRP A 226 4.48 -11.12 17.38
CA TRP A 226 5.35 -10.40 18.30
C TRP A 226 5.31 -8.87 18.09
N LEU A 227 4.78 -8.39 16.96
CA LEU A 227 4.59 -6.98 16.61
C LEU A 227 3.32 -6.37 17.23
N GLY A 228 3.08 -6.63 18.52
CA GLY A 228 1.94 -6.05 19.24
C GLY A 228 1.93 -4.51 19.22
N LEU A 229 0.76 -3.92 19.52
CA LEU A 229 0.53 -2.46 19.53
C LEU A 229 1.58 -1.65 20.31
N ASP A 230 2.23 -2.26 21.31
CA ASP A 230 3.30 -1.65 22.12
C ASP A 230 4.53 -1.19 21.31
N TYR A 231 4.75 -1.74 20.11
CA TYR A 231 5.85 -1.34 19.23
C TYR A 231 5.50 -0.17 18.29
N LEU A 232 4.21 0.21 18.19
CA LEU A 232 3.76 1.32 17.36
C LEU A 232 4.20 2.69 17.91
N GLU A 233 4.38 2.80 19.23
CA GLU A 233 4.85 4.04 19.89
C GLU A 233 6.33 4.36 19.60
N GLU A 234 7.13 3.38 19.16
CA GLU A 234 8.54 3.56 18.77
C GLU A 234 8.74 3.72 17.26
N ILE A 235 7.67 3.76 16.46
CA ILE A 235 7.73 4.06 15.02
C ILE A 235 7.86 5.58 14.84
N TYR A 236 9.06 6.09 15.07
CA TYR A 236 9.42 7.46 14.69
C TYR A 236 9.88 7.50 13.24
N GLU A 237 9.47 8.53 12.51
CA GLU A 237 10.00 8.81 11.18
C GLU A 237 11.38 9.46 11.29
N GLU A 238 12.42 8.71 10.91
CA GLU A 238 13.79 9.23 10.85
C GLU A 238 13.94 10.22 9.69
N THR A 239 14.54 11.38 9.99
CA THR A 239 14.95 12.37 8.99
C THR A 239 16.02 11.77 8.05
N PRO A 240 16.13 12.26 6.80
CA PRO A 240 17.14 11.77 5.85
C PRO A 240 18.58 11.93 6.37
N GLU A 241 18.85 12.97 7.16
CA GLU A 241 20.17 13.19 7.78
C GLU A 241 20.49 12.14 8.84
N GLN A 242 19.50 11.78 9.67
CA GLN A 242 19.65 10.69 10.63
C GLN A 242 19.94 9.36 9.92
N ARG A 243 19.22 9.05 8.83
CA ARG A 243 19.49 7.84 8.03
C ARG A 243 20.92 7.80 7.51
N GLN A 244 21.43 8.92 7.00
CA GLN A 244 22.81 9.00 6.52
C GLN A 244 23.84 8.88 7.65
N ALA A 245 23.57 9.43 8.83
CA ALA A 245 24.42 9.25 9.99
C ALA A 245 24.51 7.78 10.42
N ILE A 246 23.39 7.05 10.34
CA ILE A 246 23.34 5.62 10.63
C ILE A 246 24.13 4.82 9.61
N VAL A 247 23.97 5.11 8.32
CA VAL A 247 24.79 4.52 7.24
C VAL A 247 26.28 4.69 7.54
N ASN A 248 26.71 5.90 7.87
CA ASN A 248 28.11 6.20 8.14
C ASN A 248 28.62 5.44 9.37
N LYS A 249 27.79 5.31 10.42
CA LYS A 249 28.10 4.51 11.61
C LYS A 249 28.30 3.04 11.24
N ILE A 250 27.34 2.44 10.52
CA ILE A 250 27.38 1.02 10.13
C ILE A 250 28.58 0.75 9.23
N LEU A 251 28.87 1.63 8.26
CA LEU A 251 30.04 1.52 7.39
C LEU A 251 31.36 1.62 8.17
N GLY A 252 31.44 2.52 9.16
CA GLY A 252 32.60 2.64 10.03
C GLY A 252 32.84 1.39 10.86
N GLU A 253 31.78 0.82 11.44
CA GLU A 253 31.84 -0.41 12.22
C GLU A 253 32.26 -1.61 11.35
N LEU A 254 31.67 -1.76 10.15
CA LEU A 254 32.02 -2.83 9.21
C LEU A 254 33.48 -2.74 8.74
N ARG A 255 33.97 -1.54 8.40
CA ARG A 255 35.38 -1.34 8.02
C ARG A 255 36.36 -1.66 9.15
N SER A 256 35.93 -1.53 10.40
CA SER A 256 36.76 -1.88 11.54
C SER A 256 36.88 -3.39 11.77
N GLU A 257 35.90 -4.17 11.29
CA GLU A 257 35.85 -5.63 11.43
C GLU A 257 36.36 -6.37 10.17
N GLU A 258 36.13 -5.82 8.98
CA GLU A 258 36.49 -6.40 7.68
C GLU A 258 37.39 -5.41 6.91
N ILE A 259 38.64 -5.82 6.64
CA ILE A 259 39.70 -4.97 6.03
C ILE A 259 39.36 -4.59 4.57
N ASP A 260 38.57 -5.42 3.88
CA ASP A 260 38.16 -5.21 2.50
C ASP A 260 36.64 -5.37 2.37
N MET A 261 35.97 -4.31 1.91
CA MET A 261 34.52 -4.26 1.75
C MET A 261 34.20 -4.04 0.27
N PRO A 262 33.60 -5.03 -0.43
CA PRO A 262 33.16 -4.88 -1.81
C PRO A 262 32.20 -3.69 -1.96
N GLY A 263 32.32 -2.94 -3.06
CA GLY A 263 31.45 -1.79 -3.35
C GLY A 263 29.95 -2.14 -3.39
N GLU A 264 29.62 -3.39 -3.74
CA GLU A 264 28.26 -3.92 -3.73
C GLU A 264 27.62 -3.87 -2.34
N ARG A 265 28.38 -4.19 -1.28
CA ARG A 265 27.89 -4.13 0.10
C ARG A 265 27.57 -2.71 0.55
N ILE A 266 28.35 -1.74 0.08
CA ILE A 266 28.10 -0.32 0.37
C ILE A 266 26.78 0.12 -0.28
N SER A 267 26.52 -0.34 -1.51
CA SER A 267 25.25 -0.10 -2.21
C SER A 267 24.06 -0.72 -1.46
N ILE A 268 24.19 -1.98 -1.01
CA ILE A 268 23.17 -2.66 -0.21
C ILE A 268 22.85 -1.88 1.07
N ILE A 269 23.87 -1.47 1.83
CA ILE A 269 23.68 -0.70 3.07
C ILE A 269 22.92 0.61 2.80
N ASN A 270 23.33 1.35 1.76
CA ASN A 270 22.66 2.60 1.40
C ASN A 270 21.20 2.37 1.01
N ARG A 271 20.88 1.28 0.32
CA ARG A 271 19.52 0.94 -0.10
C ARG A 271 18.64 0.53 1.09
N ILE A 272 19.13 -0.34 1.96
CA ILE A 272 18.41 -0.78 3.16
C ILE A 272 18.07 0.43 4.06
N MET A 273 19.02 1.35 4.24
CA MET A 273 18.83 2.50 5.13
C MET A 273 17.95 3.61 4.55
N LYS A 274 17.66 3.60 3.24
CA LYS A 274 16.66 4.50 2.65
C LYS A 274 15.23 4.10 3.00
N MET A 275 15.00 2.83 3.37
CA MET A 275 13.68 2.30 3.66
C MET A 275 13.10 2.82 4.98
N GLY A 276 11.78 2.76 5.10
CA GLY A 276 11.10 2.95 6.37
C GLY A 276 11.52 1.88 7.39
N MET A 277 11.38 2.20 8.68
CA MET A 277 11.68 1.28 9.78
C MET A 277 10.90 -0.04 9.66
N LYS A 278 9.62 0.02 9.28
CA LYS A 278 8.75 -1.16 9.10
C LYS A 278 9.32 -2.13 8.06
N ASP A 279 9.79 -1.63 6.93
CA ASP A 279 10.32 -2.49 5.88
C ASP A 279 11.72 -3.02 6.23
N ARG A 280 12.56 -2.22 6.91
CA ARG A 280 13.83 -2.72 7.50
C ARG A 280 13.58 -3.88 8.46
N MET A 281 12.55 -3.77 9.28
CA MET A 281 12.17 -4.83 10.22
C MET A 281 11.67 -6.10 9.50
N ARG A 282 10.83 -5.96 8.47
CA ARG A 282 10.41 -7.10 7.63
C ARG A 282 11.62 -7.76 6.94
N LEU A 283 12.52 -6.96 6.40
CA LEU A 283 13.78 -7.43 5.80
C LEU A 283 14.68 -8.11 6.85
N ALA A 284 14.69 -7.67 8.11
CA ALA A 284 15.44 -8.34 9.17
C ALA A 284 14.90 -9.77 9.43
N MET A 285 13.58 -9.93 9.44
CA MET A 285 12.93 -11.22 9.70
C MET A 285 13.00 -12.19 8.53
N LYS A 286 12.95 -11.68 7.29
CA LYS A 286 12.83 -12.52 6.08
C LYS A 286 14.08 -12.52 5.20
N GLY A 287 15.04 -11.65 5.52
CA GLY A 287 16.22 -11.41 4.73
C GLY A 287 17.27 -12.51 4.84
N ASP A 288 18.16 -12.50 3.86
CA ASP A 288 19.35 -13.32 3.78
C ASP A 288 20.41 -12.96 4.85
N ARG A 289 21.54 -13.66 4.82
CA ARG A 289 22.62 -13.48 5.79
C ARG A 289 23.23 -12.07 5.74
N GLU A 290 23.31 -11.46 4.56
CA GLU A 290 23.91 -10.13 4.40
C GLU A 290 23.00 -9.05 4.98
N ALA A 291 21.70 -9.09 4.66
CA ALA A 291 20.70 -8.20 5.23
C ALA A 291 20.68 -8.28 6.76
N ARG A 292 20.69 -9.50 7.33
CA ARG A 292 20.76 -9.71 8.80
C ARG A 292 22.02 -9.11 9.42
N ASN A 293 23.19 -9.29 8.80
CA ASN A 293 24.45 -8.75 9.29
C ASN A 293 24.46 -7.21 9.28
N ILE A 294 23.76 -6.57 8.34
CA ILE A 294 23.62 -5.12 8.30
C ILE A 294 22.64 -4.66 9.39
N LEU A 295 21.44 -5.25 9.43
CA LEU A 295 20.32 -4.83 10.27
C LEU A 295 20.52 -5.10 11.76
N ILE A 296 21.40 -6.03 12.16
CA ILE A 296 21.73 -6.24 13.59
C ILE A 296 22.48 -5.04 14.20
N ARG A 297 23.10 -4.18 13.36
CA ARG A 297 23.80 -2.96 13.77
C ARG A 297 22.91 -1.71 13.73
N ASP A 298 21.64 -1.88 13.39
CA ASP A 298 20.67 -0.80 13.36
C ASP A 298 20.56 -0.14 14.75
N PRO A 299 20.54 1.20 14.85
CA PRO A 299 20.33 1.87 16.14
C PRO A 299 18.96 1.55 16.74
N ASN A 300 17.97 1.21 15.90
CA ASN A 300 16.65 0.86 16.37
C ASN A 300 16.65 -0.56 16.93
N ARG A 301 16.34 -0.65 18.22
CA ARG A 301 16.24 -1.90 18.98
C ARG A 301 15.29 -2.91 18.33
N ILE A 302 14.17 -2.45 17.79
CA ILE A 302 13.12 -3.31 17.23
C ILE A 302 13.61 -3.98 15.95
N VAL A 303 14.26 -3.21 15.06
CA VAL A 303 14.86 -3.73 13.83
C VAL A 303 15.94 -4.77 14.15
N ALA A 304 16.81 -4.46 15.12
CA ALA A 304 17.88 -5.36 15.50
C ALA A 304 17.34 -6.63 16.23
N GLN A 305 16.25 -6.52 17.01
CA GLN A 305 15.56 -7.67 17.61
C GLN A 305 14.87 -8.55 16.56
N ALA A 306 14.32 -7.96 15.50
CA ALA A 306 13.69 -8.70 14.42
C ALA A 306 14.66 -9.69 13.74
N VAL A 307 15.95 -9.34 13.65
CA VAL A 307 17.00 -10.25 13.14
C VAL A 307 17.08 -11.54 13.97
N MET A 308 16.91 -11.45 15.29
CA MET A 308 16.98 -12.60 16.20
C MET A 308 15.80 -13.57 16.06
N ASN A 309 14.67 -13.09 15.53
CA ASN A 309 13.47 -13.88 15.28
C ASN A 309 13.45 -14.51 13.88
N ASN A 310 14.47 -14.26 13.06
CA ASN A 310 14.57 -14.84 11.72
C ASN A 310 14.73 -16.37 11.79
N PRO A 311 13.83 -17.16 11.17
CA PRO A 311 13.88 -18.63 11.21
C PRO A 311 15.18 -19.26 10.70
N ARG A 312 15.92 -18.55 9.83
CA ARG A 312 17.15 -19.04 9.18
C ARG A 312 18.42 -18.53 9.84
N ILE A 313 18.34 -17.96 11.03
CA ILE A 313 19.52 -17.52 11.77
C ILE A 313 20.32 -18.72 12.29
N THR A 314 21.62 -18.74 11.99
CA THR A 314 22.50 -19.86 12.36
C THR A 314 23.25 -19.61 13.66
N GLU A 315 23.70 -20.69 14.33
CA GLU A 315 24.53 -20.59 15.54
C GLU A 315 25.83 -19.80 15.31
N GLN A 316 26.43 -19.92 14.12
CA GLN A 316 27.64 -19.19 13.75
C GLN A 316 27.39 -17.68 13.65
N GLU A 317 26.22 -17.27 13.15
CA GLU A 317 25.82 -15.87 13.13
C GLU A 317 25.64 -15.34 14.55
N ILE A 318 24.95 -16.09 15.42
CA ILE A 318 24.78 -15.70 16.82
C ILE A 318 26.11 -15.60 17.56
N GLU A 319 27.06 -16.50 17.29
CA GLU A 319 28.41 -16.41 17.84
C GLU A 319 29.12 -15.12 17.40
N LYS A 320 29.03 -14.76 16.10
CA LYS A 320 29.59 -13.50 15.59
C LYS A 320 28.93 -12.31 16.29
N ILE A 321 27.59 -12.28 16.37
CA ILE A 321 26.81 -11.22 17.03
C ILE A 321 27.19 -11.08 18.51
N ALA A 322 27.32 -12.21 19.23
CA ALA A 322 27.72 -12.22 20.64
C ALA A 322 29.12 -11.64 20.87
N SER A 323 30.00 -11.66 19.85
CA SER A 323 31.34 -11.09 19.92
C SER A 323 31.41 -9.60 19.57
N MET A 324 30.39 -9.06 18.90
CA MET A 324 30.34 -7.67 18.44
C MET A 324 30.17 -6.69 19.62
N ARG A 325 30.94 -5.60 19.62
CA ARG A 325 30.86 -4.55 20.66
C ARG A 325 29.87 -3.44 20.34
N THR A 326 29.30 -3.47 19.13
CA THR A 326 28.40 -2.46 18.56
C THR A 326 26.94 -2.79 18.82
N VAL A 327 26.65 -4.07 19.11
CA VAL A 327 25.32 -4.61 19.39
C VAL A 327 24.82 -4.12 20.76
N SER A 328 23.50 -3.90 20.85
CA SER A 328 22.85 -3.42 22.08
C SER A 328 22.86 -4.45 23.21
N GLU A 329 22.86 -3.98 24.46
CA GLU A 329 22.88 -4.85 25.65
C GLU A 329 21.63 -5.74 25.75
N ASP A 330 20.49 -5.26 25.23
CA ASP A 330 19.22 -6.00 25.22
C ASP A 330 19.27 -7.23 24.31
N LEU A 331 19.94 -7.13 23.16
CA LEU A 331 20.16 -8.28 22.29
C LEU A 331 21.06 -9.31 22.95
N LEU A 332 22.16 -8.88 23.57
CA LEU A 332 23.05 -9.78 24.30
C LEU A 332 22.34 -10.45 25.49
N ARG A 333 21.45 -9.72 26.16
CA ARG A 333 20.56 -10.26 27.20
C ARG A 333 19.62 -11.33 26.63
N GLN A 334 18.97 -11.06 25.50
CA GLN A 334 18.06 -11.99 24.83
C GLN A 334 18.78 -13.28 24.42
N ILE A 335 19.99 -13.17 23.84
CA ILE A 335 20.82 -14.34 23.50
C ILE A 335 21.16 -15.15 24.76
N ALA A 336 21.56 -14.46 25.85
CA ALA A 336 21.96 -15.12 27.09
C ALA A 336 20.80 -15.84 27.82
N ILE A 337 19.56 -15.33 27.71
CA ILE A 337 18.37 -15.94 28.33
C ILE A 337 17.80 -17.07 27.46
N SER A 338 18.02 -17.03 26.15
CA SER A 338 17.53 -18.04 25.21
C SER A 338 18.02 -19.45 25.58
N ARG A 339 17.07 -20.36 25.78
CA ARG A 339 17.37 -21.78 26.06
C ARG A 339 18.02 -22.48 24.89
N HIS A 340 17.77 -22.01 23.67
CA HIS A 340 18.34 -22.57 22.45
C HIS A 340 19.84 -22.22 22.38
N TRP A 341 20.17 -20.93 22.42
CA TRP A 341 21.55 -20.44 22.27
C TRP A 341 22.45 -20.74 23.48
N SER A 342 21.90 -20.79 24.69
CA SER A 342 22.68 -21.05 25.92
C SER A 342 23.21 -22.48 26.05
N ARG A 343 22.84 -23.40 25.15
CA ARG A 343 23.41 -24.75 25.05
C ARG A 343 24.75 -24.77 24.30
N CYS A 344 24.97 -23.80 23.41
CA CYS A 344 26.15 -23.75 22.58
C CYS A 344 27.31 -23.10 23.34
N TYR A 345 28.38 -23.86 23.53
CA TYR A 345 29.55 -23.41 24.30
C TYR A 345 30.19 -22.15 23.71
N GLN A 346 30.35 -22.08 22.38
CA GLN A 346 31.01 -20.96 21.73
C GLN A 346 30.24 -19.64 21.91
N ILE A 347 28.92 -19.68 21.81
CA ILE A 347 28.06 -18.52 22.06
C ILE A 347 28.22 -18.05 23.51
N VAL A 348 28.14 -18.97 24.47
CA VAL A 348 28.33 -18.67 25.91
C VAL A 348 29.71 -18.07 26.19
N HIS A 349 30.75 -18.61 25.55
CA HIS A 349 32.12 -18.12 25.67
C HIS A 349 32.28 -16.71 25.07
N SER A 350 31.72 -16.46 23.88
CA SER A 350 31.71 -15.13 23.24
C SER A 350 30.96 -14.09 24.07
N LEU A 351 29.78 -14.43 24.60
CA LEU A 351 29.01 -13.57 25.50
C LEU A 351 29.81 -13.18 26.76
N ALA A 352 30.52 -14.12 27.37
CA ALA A 352 31.31 -13.86 28.57
C ALA A 352 32.52 -12.95 28.31
N LYS A 353 33.06 -12.95 27.10
CA LYS A 353 34.18 -12.08 26.68
C LYS A 353 33.73 -10.68 26.28
N ASN A 354 32.45 -10.49 25.97
CA ASN A 354 31.94 -9.22 25.48
C ASN A 354 31.69 -8.24 26.65
N PRO A 355 32.29 -7.03 26.64
CA PRO A 355 32.10 -6.04 27.70
C PRO A 355 30.67 -5.51 27.82
N ARG A 356 29.87 -5.59 26.75
CA ARG A 356 28.49 -5.09 26.71
C ARG A 356 27.46 -6.09 27.25
N THR A 357 27.85 -7.34 27.48
CA THR A 357 26.93 -8.33 28.05
C THR A 357 26.61 -7.95 29.50
N PRO A 358 25.32 -7.83 29.89
CA PRO A 358 24.96 -7.48 31.26
C PRO A 358 25.61 -8.42 32.28
N ILE A 359 26.20 -7.84 33.33
CA ILE A 359 27.00 -8.57 34.33
C ILE A 359 26.23 -9.74 34.93
N ALA A 360 24.94 -9.56 35.23
CA ALA A 360 24.08 -10.61 35.79
C ALA A 360 24.02 -11.85 34.88
N ASN A 361 23.87 -11.65 33.57
CA ASN A 361 23.85 -12.72 32.58
C ASN A 361 25.20 -13.43 32.50
N VAL A 362 26.32 -12.68 32.53
CA VAL A 362 27.65 -13.28 32.51
C VAL A 362 27.90 -14.14 33.76
N LEU A 363 27.55 -13.65 34.95
CA LEU A 363 27.72 -14.40 36.20
C LEU A 363 26.98 -15.75 36.19
N ASN A 364 25.79 -15.79 35.57
CA ASN A 364 24.99 -17.02 35.44
C ASN A 364 25.62 -18.05 34.50
N ILE A 365 26.36 -17.61 33.47
CA ILE A 365 26.96 -18.49 32.47
C ILE A 365 28.43 -18.84 32.77
N LEU A 366 29.12 -18.12 33.66
CA LEU A 366 30.52 -18.39 34.02
C LEU A 366 30.76 -19.84 34.50
N SER A 367 29.81 -20.42 35.22
CA SER A 367 29.89 -21.81 35.69
C SER A 367 29.87 -22.83 34.54
N ARG A 368 29.51 -22.43 33.32
CA ARG A 368 29.50 -23.33 32.15
C ARG A 368 30.81 -23.31 31.36
N LEU A 369 31.69 -22.34 31.60
CA LEU A 369 32.95 -22.19 30.88
C LEU A 369 33.98 -23.26 31.30
N GLN A 370 34.87 -23.63 30.37
CA GLN A 370 35.98 -24.55 30.65
C GLN A 370 37.06 -23.87 31.50
N LEU A 371 37.88 -24.70 32.18
CA LEU A 371 38.94 -24.21 33.08
C LEU A 371 39.94 -23.27 32.37
N LYS A 372 40.34 -23.63 31.14
CA LYS A 372 41.28 -22.84 30.34
C LYS A 372 40.70 -21.44 30.07
N ASP A 373 39.45 -21.38 29.63
CA ASP A 373 38.80 -20.13 29.26
C ASP A 373 38.50 -19.26 30.48
N LEU A 374 38.15 -19.85 31.63
CA LEU A 374 38.04 -19.10 32.90
C LEU A 374 39.36 -18.44 33.29
N SER A 375 40.49 -19.13 33.12
CA SER A 375 41.81 -18.59 33.41
C SER A 375 42.19 -17.45 32.45
N LEU A 376 41.83 -17.55 31.16
CA LEU A 376 42.03 -16.50 30.17
C LEU A 376 41.13 -15.29 30.46
N LEU A 377 39.87 -15.55 30.84
CA LEU A 377 38.89 -14.52 31.17
C LEU A 377 39.32 -13.71 32.41
N SER A 378 39.89 -14.36 33.44
CA SER A 378 40.41 -13.63 34.62
C SER A 378 41.53 -12.63 34.29
N LYS A 379 42.25 -12.83 33.18
CA LYS A 379 43.34 -11.96 32.72
C LYS A 379 42.88 -10.88 31.75
N ASN A 380 41.67 -10.99 31.20
CA ASN A 380 41.17 -10.11 30.15
C ASN A 380 40.75 -8.75 30.73
N ARG A 381 41.52 -7.68 30.45
CA ARG A 381 41.24 -6.32 30.96
C ARG A 381 40.04 -5.63 30.31
N ASN A 382 39.51 -6.19 29.21
CA ASN A 382 38.38 -5.59 28.50
C ASN A 382 37.03 -5.83 29.20
N ILE A 383 36.95 -6.73 30.18
CA ILE A 383 35.70 -7.06 30.87
C ILE A 383 35.67 -6.52 32.32
N SER A 384 34.47 -6.39 32.88
CA SER A 384 34.24 -5.89 34.25
C SER A 384 35.05 -6.65 35.31
N ASP A 385 35.59 -5.92 36.28
CA ASP A 385 36.36 -6.43 37.41
C ASP A 385 35.63 -7.51 38.20
N ALA A 386 34.30 -7.39 38.35
CA ALA A 386 33.47 -8.36 39.04
C ALA A 386 33.52 -9.74 38.36
N ILE A 387 33.45 -9.74 37.02
CA ILE A 387 33.52 -10.96 36.20
C ILE A 387 34.91 -11.58 36.31
N ARG A 388 35.99 -10.77 36.25
CA ARG A 388 37.37 -11.28 36.38
C ARG A 388 37.62 -11.96 37.72
N ARG A 389 37.19 -11.34 38.83
CA ARG A 389 37.34 -11.91 40.18
C ARG A 389 36.55 -13.21 40.33
N GLN A 390 35.32 -13.26 39.81
CA GLN A 390 34.51 -14.48 39.86
C GLN A 390 35.10 -15.60 38.99
N ALA A 391 35.59 -15.28 37.80
CA ALA A 391 36.26 -16.24 36.92
C ALA A 391 37.53 -16.81 37.57
N LEU A 392 38.33 -15.96 38.23
CA LEU A 392 39.51 -16.39 38.98
C LEU A 392 39.14 -17.37 40.11
N ARG A 393 38.13 -17.03 40.91
CA ARG A 393 37.62 -17.88 42.00
C ARG A 393 37.17 -19.24 41.48
N LEU A 394 36.38 -19.29 40.41
CA LEU A 394 35.92 -20.53 39.79
C LEU A 394 37.07 -21.35 39.19
N SER A 395 38.07 -20.69 38.61
CA SER A 395 39.26 -21.35 38.06
C SER A 395 40.08 -22.00 39.19
N GLN A 396 40.31 -21.30 40.30
CA GLN A 396 41.03 -21.83 41.48
C GLN A 396 40.30 -23.03 42.09
N MET A 397 39.00 -22.88 42.38
CA MET A 397 38.15 -23.94 42.92
C MET A 397 38.19 -25.22 42.07
N ARG A 398 38.16 -25.08 40.74
CA ARG A 398 38.21 -26.23 39.81
C ARG A 398 39.61 -26.81 39.63
N SER A 399 40.64 -26.01 39.83
CA SER A 399 42.03 -26.45 39.80
C SER A 399 42.48 -27.13 41.11
N GLY A 400 41.62 -27.16 42.13
CA GLY A 400 41.94 -27.73 43.45
C GLY A 400 42.97 -26.92 44.24
N ARG A 401 43.06 -25.61 43.99
CA ARG A 401 43.98 -24.66 44.64
C ARG A 401 43.26 -23.64 45.48
#